data_AF-A0A4U9D8E0-F1
#
_entry.id   AF-A0A4U9D8E0-F1
#
_cell.length_a   1.000
_cell.length_b   1.000
_cell.length_c   1.000
_cell.angle_alpha   90.00
_cell.angle_beta   90.00
_cell.angle_gamma   90.00
#
_symmetry.space_group_name_H-M   'P 1'
#
loop_
_entity.id
_entity.type
_entity.pdbx_description
1 polymer ?
#
loop_
_entity_poly.entity_id
_entity_poly.type
_entity_poly.pdbx_seq_one_letter_code
_entity_poly.pdbx_strand_id
1 'polypeptide(L)'
;MKWHRFYIDSEVAYSQNAIKSAVETMKLESPGHGGLQPATLSASGNGVFDTRTGQFREHNKTDWLLIASELPFSPPAEGETLATHAPNFWKWLRRSVASNDRKTDRVLAALFMVLAKPLRLAVVP
;
A
#
# COMPACT_ATOMS: atom_id res chain seq x y z
N MET A 1 -20.01 12.80 -2.85
CA MET A 1 -20.61 12.13 -1.67
C MET A 1 -21.96 12.79 -1.38
N LYS A 2 -23.09 12.08 -1.51
CA LYS A 2 -24.47 12.63 -1.55
C LYS A 2 -25.18 12.55 -0.17
N TRP A 3 -24.56 12.99 0.91
CA TRP A 3 -25.15 12.94 2.25
C TRP A 3 -26.43 13.78 2.39
N HIS A 4 -26.51 14.91 1.68
CA HIS A 4 -27.68 15.79 1.67
C HIS A 4 -28.97 15.09 1.22
N ARG A 5 -28.88 14.12 0.30
CA ARG A 5 -30.07 13.42 -0.21
C ARG A 5 -30.63 12.45 0.83
N PHE A 6 -29.76 11.73 1.53
CA PHE A 6 -30.13 10.81 2.61
C PHE A 6 -30.92 11.49 3.74
N TYR A 7 -30.47 12.66 4.22
CA TYR A 7 -31.16 13.36 5.30
C TYR A 7 -32.52 13.93 4.90
N ILE A 8 -32.66 14.40 3.65
CA ILE A 8 -33.95 14.85 3.10
C ILE A 8 -34.91 13.67 2.96
N ASP A 9 -34.43 12.56 2.40
CA ASP A 9 -35.26 11.37 2.19
C ASP A 9 -35.67 10.69 3.51
N SER A 10 -34.92 10.94 4.61
CA SER A 10 -35.21 10.43 5.95
C SER A 10 -36.03 11.39 6.82
N GLU A 11 -36.40 12.57 6.31
CA GLU A 11 -37.10 13.65 7.05
C GLU A 11 -36.41 14.08 8.37
N VAL A 12 -35.10 13.88 8.49
CA VAL A 12 -34.35 14.25 9.69
C VAL A 12 -33.72 15.63 9.53
N ALA A 13 -34.03 16.54 10.46
CA ALA A 13 -33.37 17.84 10.52
C ALA A 13 -31.86 17.66 10.74
N TYR A 14 -31.05 18.27 9.87
CA TYR A 14 -29.60 18.21 9.95
C TYR A 14 -29.00 19.63 9.93
N SER A 15 -27.86 19.79 10.59
CA SER A 15 -27.04 21.00 10.51
C SER A 15 -25.58 20.63 10.30
N GLN A 16 -24.78 21.53 9.75
CA GLN A 16 -23.35 21.30 9.56
C GLN A 16 -22.66 20.95 10.89
N ASN A 17 -23.05 21.61 11.98
CA ASN A 17 -22.53 21.35 13.32
C ASN A 17 -22.96 19.97 13.83
N ALA A 18 -24.23 19.58 13.66
CA ALA A 18 -24.71 18.27 14.09
C ALA A 18 -24.03 17.12 13.32
N ILE A 19 -23.84 17.27 12.00
CA ILE A 19 -23.10 16.30 11.18
C ILE A 19 -21.64 16.23 11.65
N LYS A 20 -21.00 17.38 11.87
CA LYS A 20 -19.59 17.42 12.33
C LYS A 20 -19.43 16.72 13.68
N SER A 21 -20.29 17.03 14.66
CA SER A 21 -20.28 16.39 15.98
C SER A 21 -20.53 14.88 15.87
N ALA A 22 -21.52 14.45 15.08
CA ALA A 22 -21.78 13.02 14.87
C ALA A 22 -20.56 12.30 14.26
N VAL A 23 -19.91 12.90 13.26
CA VAL A 23 -18.69 12.34 12.64
C VAL A 23 -17.53 12.30 13.63
N GLU A 24 -17.36 13.32 14.46
CA GLU A 24 -16.32 13.34 15.51
C GLU A 24 -16.58 12.27 16.57
N THR A 25 -17.83 12.08 17.00
CA THR A 25 -18.22 10.97 17.89
C THR A 25 -17.96 9.62 17.25
N MET A 26 -18.36 9.41 15.99
CA MET A 26 -18.08 8.17 15.28
C MET A 26 -16.58 7.88 15.12
N LYS A 27 -15.75 8.92 14.94
CA LYS A 27 -14.29 8.76 14.91
C LYS A 27 -13.73 8.29 16.25
N LEU A 28 -14.33 8.70 17.38
CA LEU A 28 -13.94 8.27 18.72
C LEU A 28 -14.39 6.83 19.01
N GLU A 29 -15.55 6.42 18.50
CA GLU A 29 -16.05 5.05 18.63
C GLU A 29 -15.46 4.06 17.62
N SER A 30 -14.82 4.57 16.56
CA SER A 30 -14.06 3.73 15.64
C SER A 30 -12.98 2.99 16.43
N PRO A 31 -12.86 1.66 16.30
CA PRO A 31 -11.78 0.92 16.91
C PRO A 31 -10.46 1.61 16.56
N GLY A 32 -9.72 2.07 17.57
CA GLY A 32 -8.41 2.67 17.36
C GLY A 32 -7.55 1.64 16.62
N HIS A 33 -7.05 2.01 15.43
CA HIS A 33 -6.22 1.24 14.50
C HIS A 33 -5.62 -0.04 15.11
N GLY A 34 -6.44 -1.09 15.22
CA GLY A 34 -6.15 -2.28 16.02
C GLY A 34 -5.48 -3.39 15.21
N GLY A 35 -4.54 -3.03 14.34
CA GLY A 35 -3.94 -3.96 13.38
C GLY A 35 -2.49 -3.61 13.06
N LEU A 36 -1.82 -4.54 12.36
CA LEU A 36 -0.48 -4.37 11.79
C LEU A 36 -0.37 -2.98 11.13
N GLN A 37 0.76 -2.31 11.35
CA GLN A 37 0.97 -0.97 10.81
C GLN A 37 0.85 -1.01 9.27
N PRO A 38 -0.01 -0.18 8.64
CA PRO A 38 -0.16 -0.16 7.19
C PRO A 38 1.17 0.04 6.44
N ALA A 39 2.16 0.68 7.08
CA ALA A 39 3.50 0.87 6.54
C ALA A 39 4.26 -0.44 6.23
N THR A 40 3.89 -1.57 6.84
CA THR A 40 4.49 -2.88 6.55
C THR A 40 3.63 -3.75 5.62
N LEU A 41 2.48 -3.24 5.18
CA LEU A 41 1.53 -3.98 4.36
C LEU A 41 1.49 -3.39 2.95
N SER A 42 1.70 -4.24 1.95
CA SER A 42 1.56 -3.89 0.54
C SER A 42 0.33 -4.58 -0.03
N ALA A 43 -0.72 -3.81 -0.32
CA ALA A 43 -1.99 -4.32 -0.82
C ALA A 43 -1.98 -4.44 -2.36
N SER A 44 -2.41 -5.59 -2.85
CA SER A 44 -2.50 -5.97 -4.26
C SER A 44 -3.91 -6.49 -4.58
N GLY A 45 -4.25 -6.61 -5.86
CA GLY A 45 -5.61 -6.96 -6.28
C GLY A 45 -6.08 -8.32 -5.75
N ASN A 46 -5.14 -9.22 -5.46
CA ASN A 46 -5.38 -10.58 -4.97
C ASN A 46 -4.99 -10.82 -3.49
N GLY A 47 -4.60 -9.79 -2.73
CA GLY A 47 -4.25 -9.94 -1.32
C GLY A 47 -3.28 -8.89 -0.78
N VAL A 48 -2.62 -9.21 0.33
CA VAL A 48 -1.72 -8.31 1.06
C VAL A 48 -0.41 -9.02 1.34
N PHE A 49 0.70 -8.37 1.00
CA PHE A 49 2.05 -8.80 1.34
C PHE A 49 2.53 -8.09 2.62
N ASP A 50 2.89 -8.85 3.65
CA ASP A 50 3.51 -8.34 4.87
C ASP A 50 5.03 -8.32 4.72
N THR A 51 5.61 -7.13 4.62
CA THR A 51 7.07 -6.95 4.43
C THR A 51 7.88 -7.32 5.67
N ARG A 52 7.25 -7.47 6.85
CA ARG A 52 7.92 -7.91 8.08
C ARG A 52 8.10 -9.42 8.12
N THR A 53 7.08 -10.16 7.71
CA THR A 53 7.08 -11.64 7.72
C THR A 53 7.45 -12.25 6.37
N GLY A 54 7.42 -11.46 5.30
CA GLY A 54 7.62 -11.93 3.93
C GLY A 54 6.47 -12.82 3.43
N GLN A 55 5.31 -12.79 4.08
CA GLN A 55 4.18 -13.65 3.78
C GLN A 55 3.11 -12.90 2.99
N PHE A 56 2.51 -13.60 2.04
CA PHE A 56 1.35 -13.14 1.30
C PHE A 56 0.08 -13.79 1.85
N ARG A 57 -0.96 -13.00 2.09
CA ARG A 57 -2.26 -13.49 2.60
C ARG A 57 -3.43 -12.76 1.97
N GLU A 58 -4.63 -13.29 2.17
CA GLU A 58 -5.86 -12.60 1.77
C GLU A 58 -6.06 -11.27 2.51
N HIS A 59 -6.86 -10.40 1.90
CA HIS A 59 -7.26 -9.12 2.48
C HIS A 59 -7.99 -9.32 3.81
N ASN A 60 -7.60 -8.53 4.81
CA ASN A 60 -8.31 -8.47 6.08
C ASN A 60 -8.79 -7.05 6.35
N LYS A 61 -10.07 -6.90 6.71
CA LYS A 61 -10.68 -5.61 7.05
C LYS A 61 -10.01 -4.94 8.25
N THR A 62 -9.35 -5.71 9.12
CA THR A 62 -8.58 -5.19 10.26
C THR A 62 -7.24 -4.57 9.89
N ASP A 63 -6.83 -4.64 8.62
CA ASP A 63 -5.56 -4.05 8.15
C ASP A 63 -5.68 -2.55 7.84
N TRP A 64 -6.92 -2.03 7.78
CA TRP A 64 -7.21 -0.60 7.54
C TRP A 64 -6.49 -0.04 6.30
N LEU A 65 -6.34 -0.85 5.25
CA LEU A 65 -5.69 -0.47 4.01
C LEU A 65 -6.53 0.55 3.26
N LEU A 66 -5.96 1.73 3.00
CA LEU A 66 -6.65 2.82 2.30
C LEU A 66 -6.62 2.67 0.77
N ILE A 67 -5.57 2.03 0.25
CA ILE A 67 -5.30 1.89 -1.19
C ILE A 67 -4.72 0.50 -1.43
N ALA A 68 -5.16 -0.15 -2.50
CA ALA A 68 -4.57 -1.37 -3.02
C ALA A 68 -4.16 -1.18 -4.50
N SER A 69 -3.03 -1.78 -4.87
CA SER A 69 -2.63 -1.91 -6.27
C SER A 69 -3.61 -2.84 -7.00
N GLU A 70 -4.00 -2.51 -8.23
CA GLU A 70 -4.84 -3.38 -9.07
C GLU A 70 -4.05 -4.59 -9.61
N LEU A 71 -2.72 -4.54 -9.56
CA LEU A 71 -1.87 -5.62 -10.03
C LEU A 71 -1.89 -6.79 -9.04
N PRO A 72 -2.07 -8.03 -9.52
CA PRO A 72 -1.93 -9.20 -8.66
C PRO A 72 -0.47 -9.40 -8.25
N PHE A 73 -0.26 -9.80 -7.00
CA PHE A 73 1.00 -10.32 -6.53
C PHE A 73 1.20 -11.76 -7.04
N SER A 74 2.37 -12.06 -7.58
CA SER A 74 2.82 -13.42 -7.89
C SER A 74 4.13 -13.70 -7.15
N PRO A 75 4.29 -14.89 -6.55
CA PRO A 75 5.59 -15.28 -6.01
C PRO A 75 6.62 -15.39 -7.14
N PRO A 76 7.93 -15.29 -6.83
CA PRO A 76 8.98 -15.41 -7.82
C PRO A 76 8.89 -16.75 -8.57
N ALA A 77 8.91 -16.73 -9.89
CA ALA A 77 8.93 -17.95 -10.69
C ALA A 77 10.33 -18.59 -10.67
N GLU A 78 10.41 -19.91 -10.80
CA GLU A 78 11.70 -20.60 -10.89
C GLU A 78 12.46 -20.11 -12.14
N GLY A 79 13.70 -19.64 -11.94
CA GLY A 79 14.49 -19.04 -13.03
C GLY A 79 14.03 -17.65 -13.47
N GLU A 80 13.23 -16.95 -12.66
CA GLU A 80 12.87 -15.55 -12.91
C GLU A 80 14.12 -14.67 -12.92
N THR A 81 14.38 -14.05 -14.06
CA THR A 81 15.47 -13.08 -14.23
C THR A 81 14.93 -11.85 -14.93
N LEU A 82 15.58 -10.71 -14.70
CA LEU A 82 15.25 -9.47 -15.43
C LEU A 82 15.36 -9.66 -16.95
N ALA A 83 16.27 -10.51 -17.43
CA ALA A 83 16.45 -10.75 -18.87
C ALA A 83 15.22 -11.42 -19.50
N THR A 84 14.59 -12.35 -18.80
CA THR A 84 13.46 -13.14 -19.31
C THR A 84 12.11 -12.50 -18.98
N HIS A 85 11.95 -11.92 -17.79
CA HIS A 85 10.66 -11.44 -17.28
C HIS A 85 10.52 -9.90 -17.31
N ALA A 86 11.62 -9.17 -17.49
CA ALA A 86 11.62 -7.71 -17.61
C ALA A 86 12.62 -7.21 -18.68
N PRO A 87 12.52 -7.66 -19.95
CA PRO A 87 13.54 -7.40 -20.98
C PRO A 87 13.75 -5.91 -21.28
N ASN A 88 12.77 -5.06 -20.97
CA ASN A 88 12.84 -3.62 -21.14
C ASN A 88 13.26 -2.86 -19.88
N PHE A 89 13.57 -3.54 -18.77
CA PHE A 89 13.94 -2.92 -17.50
C PHE A 89 15.08 -1.91 -17.66
N TRP A 90 16.17 -2.32 -18.30
CA TRP A 90 17.34 -1.44 -18.50
C TRP A 90 17.05 -0.27 -19.45
N LYS A 91 16.20 -0.49 -20.48
CA LYS A 91 15.77 0.59 -21.39
C LYS A 91 14.92 1.63 -20.66
N TRP A 92 13.97 1.16 -19.84
CA TRP A 92 13.17 2.02 -18.98
C TRP A 92 14.04 2.79 -17.99
N LEU A 93 14.94 2.10 -17.28
CA LEU A 93 15.79 2.71 -16.26
C LEU A 93 16.65 3.83 -16.85
N ARG A 94 17.33 3.59 -17.98
CA ARG A 94 18.14 4.61 -18.66
C ARG A 94 17.28 5.78 -19.14
N ARG A 95 16.08 5.52 -19.67
CA ARG A 95 15.17 6.59 -20.11
C ARG A 95 14.68 7.46 -18.95
N SER A 96 14.38 6.86 -17.80
CA SER A 96 13.91 7.56 -16.59
C SER A 96 14.94 8.55 -16.03
N VAL A 97 16.23 8.37 -16.34
CA VAL A 97 17.32 9.23 -15.87
C VAL A 97 18.04 9.99 -16.99
N ALA A 98 17.41 10.10 -18.16
CA ALA A 98 17.96 10.75 -19.35
C ALA A 98 19.37 10.23 -19.72
N SER A 99 19.56 8.91 -19.66
CA SER A 99 20.80 8.19 -19.98
C SER A 99 22.02 8.62 -19.16
N ASN A 100 21.83 9.18 -17.96
CA ASN A 100 22.91 9.53 -17.06
C ASN A 100 23.32 8.32 -16.19
N ASP A 101 24.56 7.85 -16.33
CA ASP A 101 25.05 6.65 -15.64
C ASP A 101 25.04 6.80 -14.11
N ARG A 102 25.51 7.93 -13.56
CA ARG A 102 25.50 8.18 -12.10
C ARG A 102 24.09 8.17 -11.51
N LYS A 103 23.10 8.70 -12.26
CA LYS A 103 21.69 8.67 -11.83
C LYS A 103 21.11 7.26 -11.97
N THR A 104 21.51 6.52 -13.01
CA THR A 104 21.13 5.11 -13.22
C THR A 104 21.51 4.29 -11.99
N ASP A 105 22.75 4.39 -11.54
CA ASP A 105 23.25 3.64 -10.37
C ASP A 105 22.50 4.01 -9.09
N ARG A 106 22.19 5.30 -8.88
CA ARG A 106 21.44 5.77 -7.71
C ARG A 106 20.00 5.25 -7.69
N VAL A 107 19.31 5.29 -8.83
CA VAL A 107 17.95 4.77 -8.94
C VAL A 107 17.95 3.26 -8.76
N LEU A 108 18.92 2.56 -9.36
CA LEU A 108 19.08 1.11 -9.19
C LEU A 108 19.31 0.74 -7.72
N ALA A 109 20.22 1.43 -7.03
CA ALA A 109 20.48 1.22 -5.61
C ALA A 109 19.23 1.51 -4.75
N ALA A 110 18.49 2.58 -5.05
CA ALA A 110 17.25 2.88 -4.34
C ALA A 110 16.18 1.80 -4.55
N LEU A 111 16.01 1.31 -5.79
CA LEU A 111 15.11 0.20 -6.10
C LEU A 111 15.52 -1.07 -5.32
N PHE A 112 16.81 -1.42 -5.30
CA PHE A 112 17.30 -2.52 -4.49
C PHE A 112 17.05 -2.29 -3.00
N MET A 113 17.26 -1.09 -2.46
CA MET A 113 17.00 -0.82 -1.04
C MET A 113 15.52 -0.92 -0.66
N VAL A 114 14.61 -0.65 -1.59
CA VAL A 114 13.17 -0.79 -1.37
C VAL A 114 12.76 -2.26 -1.49
N LEU A 115 13.26 -2.98 -2.51
CA LEU A 115 12.89 -4.37 -2.80
C LEU A 115 13.61 -5.39 -1.92
N ALA A 116 14.86 -5.13 -1.53
CA ALA A 116 15.70 -6.04 -0.72
C ALA A 116 15.53 -5.86 0.79
N LYS A 117 14.47 -5.19 1.25
CA LYS A 117 14.09 -5.24 2.67
C LYS A 117 13.26 -6.49 2.93
N PRO A 118 13.94 -7.56 3.37
CA PRO A 118 13.66 -8.15 4.68
C PRO A 118 14.95 -8.17 5.52
N LEU A 119 14.81 -8.16 6.86
CA LEU A 119 15.91 -8.31 7.84
C LEU A 119 16.72 -7.04 8.23
N ARG A 120 16.06 -6.05 8.84
CA ARG A 120 16.73 -5.20 9.85
C ARG A 120 15.85 -5.07 11.09
N LEU A 121 16.01 -6.04 11.98
CA LEU A 121 15.89 -6.03 13.46
C LEU A 121 15.45 -7.42 13.95
N ALA A 122 16.25 -8.43 13.63
CA ALA A 122 16.45 -9.59 14.50
C ALA A 122 17.96 -9.72 14.72
N VAL A 123 18.58 -8.63 15.16
CA VAL A 123 19.74 -8.74 16.05
C VAL A 123 19.12 -8.66 17.45
N VAL A 124 18.89 -9.82 18.04
CA VAL A 124 18.80 -9.99 19.48
C VAL A 124 19.94 -10.97 19.80
N PRO A 125 20.76 -10.68 20.83
CA PRO A 125 21.99 -11.42 21.13
C PRO A 125 21.78 -12.92 21.36
#